data_AF-A0A958FMV1-F1
#
_entry.id   AF-A0A958FMV1-F1
#
_cell.length_a   1.000
_cell.length_b   1.000
_cell.length_c   1.000
_cell.angle_alpha   90.00
_cell.angle_beta   90.00
_cell.angle_gamma   90.00
#
_symmetry.space_group_name_H-M   'P 1'
#
loop_
_entity.id
_entity.type
_entity.pdbx_description
1 polymer ?
#
loop_
_entity_poly.entity_id
_entity_poly.type
_entity_poly.pdbx_seq_one_letter_code
_entity_poly.pdbx_strand_id
1 'polypeptide(L)'
;TAQLRHFRPDFQIVDLRGNLNTRFRKYEEADWDGMVLAAAGVERLGWGNRIAERIDSEIMLPAVGQGSFGIMCREDDRHILEKIARINHRPSQLATIAERALLRTLEG
;
A
#
# COMPACT_ATOMS: atom_id res chain seq x y z
N THR A 1 -8.05 -6.95 -7.20
CA THR A 1 -9.39 -7.59 -7.16
C THR A 1 -9.31 -9.11 -7.25
N ALA A 2 -8.38 -9.69 -8.03
CA ALA A 2 -8.24 -11.14 -8.23
C ALA A 2 -8.22 -11.97 -6.93
N GLN A 3 -7.36 -11.63 -5.96
CA GLN A 3 -7.22 -12.39 -4.70
C GLN A 3 -8.52 -12.44 -3.89
N LEU A 4 -9.24 -11.32 -3.78
CA LEU A 4 -10.53 -11.29 -3.09
C LEU A 4 -11.61 -12.09 -3.81
N ARG A 5 -11.64 -12.04 -5.15
CA ARG A 5 -12.59 -12.86 -5.91
C ARG A 5 -12.26 -14.36 -5.82
N HIS A 6 -10.99 -14.71 -5.63
CA HIS A 6 -10.60 -16.08 -5.37
C HIS A 6 -11.07 -16.54 -3.98
N PHE A 7 -10.87 -15.72 -2.95
CA PHE A 7 -11.30 -16.01 -1.59
C PHE A 7 -12.83 -15.98 -1.40
N ARG A 8 -13.50 -15.00 -2.01
CA ARG A 8 -14.95 -14.76 -1.97
C ARG A 8 -15.48 -14.43 -3.36
N PRO A 9 -15.82 -15.46 -4.17
CA PRO A 9 -16.33 -15.28 -5.54
C PRO A 9 -17.64 -14.51 -5.63
N ASP A 10 -18.39 -14.45 -4.54
CA ASP A 10 -19.67 -13.75 -4.41
C ASP A 10 -19.54 -12.23 -4.27
N PHE A 11 -18.33 -11.69 -4.04
CA PHE A 11 -18.12 -10.26 -3.90
C PHE A 11 -18.31 -9.48 -5.21
N GLN A 12 -19.17 -8.47 -5.16
CA GLN A 12 -19.31 -7.47 -6.21
C GLN A 12 -18.27 -6.35 -6.02
N ILE A 13 -17.11 -6.53 -6.64
CA ILE A 13 -16.03 -5.53 -6.55
C ILE A 13 -16.20 -4.44 -7.60
N VAL A 14 -16.30 -3.20 -7.13
CA VAL A 14 -16.36 -1.98 -7.95
C VAL A 14 -15.05 -1.21 -7.90
N ASP A 15 -14.76 -0.47 -8.98
CA ASP A 15 -13.55 0.34 -9.08
C ASP A 15 -13.67 1.64 -8.27
N LEU A 16 -12.65 1.91 -7.46
CA LEU A 16 -12.56 3.14 -6.68
C LEU A 16 -11.23 3.87 -6.93
N ARG A 17 -11.34 5.10 -7.45
CA ARG A 17 -10.20 5.98 -7.75
C ARG A 17 -10.33 7.33 -7.04
N GLY A 18 -9.17 7.95 -6.83
CA GLY A 18 -9.00 9.21 -6.10
C GLY A 18 -7.94 9.08 -5.02
N ASN A 19 -7.67 10.17 -4.31
CA ASN A 19 -6.89 10.15 -3.08
C ASN A 19 -7.76 9.62 -1.91
N LEU A 20 -7.14 9.32 -0.77
CA LEU A 20 -7.80 8.67 0.37
C LEU A 20 -9.03 9.45 0.87
N ASN A 21 -8.95 10.79 0.95
CA ASN A 21 -10.08 11.66 1.33
C ASN A 21 -11.25 11.52 0.35
N THR A 22 -11.00 11.62 -0.95
CA THR A 22 -12.06 11.50 -1.97
C THR A 22 -12.64 10.09 -2.05
N ARG A 23 -11.84 9.06 -1.78
CA ARG A 23 -12.30 7.68 -1.71
C ARG A 23 -13.24 7.46 -0.53
N PHE A 24 -12.87 8.02 0.62
CA PHE A 24 -13.67 7.92 1.83
C PHE A 24 -15.03 8.61 1.68
N ARG A 25 -15.05 9.84 1.14
CA ARG A 25 -16.31 10.53 0.83
C ARG A 25 -17.21 9.73 -0.12
N LYS A 26 -16.64 9.16 -1.18
CA LYS A 26 -17.39 8.29 -2.11
C LYS A 26 -17.96 7.05 -1.41
N TYR A 27 -17.23 6.46 -0.47
CA TYR A 27 -17.72 5.33 0.32
C TYR A 27 -18.89 5.73 1.22
N GLU A 28 -18.84 6.90 1.86
CA GLU A 28 -19.95 7.42 2.68
C GLU A 28 -21.20 7.78 1.86
N GLU A 29 -21.02 8.19 0.60
CA GLU A 29 -22.13 8.55 -0.31
C GLU A 29 -22.68 7.34 -1.09
N ALA A 30 -21.96 6.22 -1.13
CA ALA A 30 -22.32 5.05 -1.91
C ALA A 30 -23.04 3.99 -1.06
N ASP A 31 -23.82 3.15 -1.74
CA ASP A 31 -24.44 1.96 -1.17
C ASP A 31 -23.46 0.77 -1.21
N TRP A 32 -22.31 0.91 -0.55
CA TRP A 32 -21.25 -0.10 -0.49
C TRP A 32 -21.12 -0.70 0.89
N ASP A 33 -20.99 -2.03 0.96
CA ASP A 33 -20.82 -2.74 2.23
C ASP A 33 -19.43 -2.51 2.87
N GLY A 34 -18.42 -2.20 2.05
CA GLY A 34 -17.06 -2.01 2.52
C GLY A 34 -16.10 -1.47 1.46
N MET A 35 -14.94 -1.05 1.93
CA MET A 35 -13.86 -0.53 1.09
C MET A 35 -12.53 -1.11 1.57
N VAL A 36 -11.72 -1.59 0.62
CA VAL A 36 -10.37 -2.12 0.91
C VAL A 36 -9.33 -1.03 0.68
N LEU A 37 -8.54 -0.74 1.72
CA LEU A 37 -7.44 0.23 1.69
C LEU A 37 -6.19 -0.36 2.34
N ALA A 38 -5.03 0.15 1.97
CA ALA A 38 -3.80 -0.16 2.69
C ALA A 38 -3.86 0.43 4.11
N ALA A 39 -3.80 -0.44 5.13
CA ALA A 39 -3.88 -0.04 6.54
C ALA A 39 -2.89 1.08 6.90
N ALA A 40 -1.65 0.97 6.40
CA ALA A 40 -0.61 1.96 6.65
C ALA A 40 -0.96 3.38 6.12
N GLY A 41 -1.81 3.51 5.09
CA GLY A 41 -2.30 4.80 4.62
C GLY A 41 -3.38 5.38 5.55
N VAL A 42 -4.27 4.54 6.03
CA VAL A 42 -5.36 4.89 6.96
C VAL A 42 -4.80 5.30 8.32
N GLU A 43 -3.83 4.55 8.86
CA GLU A 43 -3.20 4.82 10.15
C GLU A 43 -2.45 6.16 10.15
N ARG A 44 -1.74 6.49 9.07
CA ARG A 44 -1.00 7.76 8.94
C ARG A 44 -1.90 8.99 8.93
N LEU A 45 -3.15 8.83 8.51
CA LEU A 45 -4.16 9.90 8.56
C LEU A 45 -4.85 10.00 9.94
N GLY A 46 -4.47 9.15 10.90
CA GLY A 46 -5.11 9.09 12.21
C GLY A 46 -6.48 8.41 12.18
N TRP A 47 -6.80 7.67 11.13
CA TRP A 47 -8.11 7.02 10.94
C TRP A 47 -8.10 5.54 11.35
N GLY A 48 -7.15 5.12 12.18
CA GLY A 48 -6.99 3.71 12.56
C GLY A 48 -8.23 3.10 13.23
N ASN A 49 -9.05 3.92 13.91
CA ASN A 49 -10.32 3.51 14.51
C ASN A 49 -11.41 3.17 13.48
N ARG A 50 -11.23 3.52 12.21
CA ARG A 50 -12.14 3.18 11.11
C ARG A 50 -11.78 1.84 10.45
N ILE A 51 -10.68 1.21 10.83
CA ILE A 51 -10.28 -0.10 10.31
C ILE A 51 -11.14 -1.17 11.00
N ALA A 52 -12.11 -1.72 10.27
CA ALA A 52 -12.93 -2.82 10.76
C ALA A 52 -12.11 -4.12 10.89
N GLU A 53 -11.25 -4.40 9.91
CA GLU A 53 -10.45 -5.62 9.85
C GLU A 53 -9.13 -5.37 9.11
N ARG A 54 -8.06 -6.06 9.54
CA ARG A 54 -6.82 -6.18 8.77
C ARG A 54 -6.81 -7.53 8.08
N ILE A 55 -6.74 -7.51 6.74
CA ILE A 55 -6.74 -8.73 5.92
C ILE A 55 -5.38 -9.41 6.06
N ASP A 56 -5.40 -10.71 6.38
CA ASP A 56 -4.19 -11.52 6.50
C ASP A 56 -3.49 -11.70 5.13
N SER A 57 -2.16 -11.81 5.15
CA SER A 57 -1.36 -12.01 3.94
C SER A 57 -1.67 -13.32 3.21
N GLU A 58 -2.17 -14.34 3.89
CA GLU A 58 -2.65 -15.60 3.31
C GLU A 58 -3.92 -15.41 2.47
N ILE A 59 -4.71 -14.35 2.74
CA ILE A 59 -5.92 -14.02 1.98
C ILE A 59 -5.61 -13.02 0.87
N MET A 60 -4.83 -11.99 1.19
CA MET A 60 -4.41 -10.97 0.22
C MET A 60 -2.95 -10.58 0.45
N LEU A 61 -2.10 -11.02 -0.46
CA LEU A 61 -0.73 -10.53 -0.55
C LEU A 61 -0.74 -9.02 -0.83
N PRO A 62 0.06 -8.24 -0.08
CA PRO A 62 0.17 -6.80 -0.26
C PRO A 62 0.82 -6.45 -1.59
N ALA A 63 0.59 -5.22 -2.05
CA ALA A 63 1.35 -4.67 -3.17
C ALA A 63 2.84 -4.52 -2.82
N VAL A 64 3.70 -4.64 -3.82
CA VAL A 64 5.17 -4.45 -3.68
C VAL A 64 5.46 -3.09 -3.06
N GLY A 65 6.21 -3.09 -1.96
CA GLY A 65 6.58 -1.91 -1.18
C GLY A 65 5.45 -1.28 -0.38
N GLN A 66 4.27 -1.92 -0.26
CA GLN A 66 3.15 -1.36 0.47
C GLN A 66 3.54 -1.01 1.90
N GLY A 67 3.23 0.22 2.31
CA GLY A 67 3.55 0.72 3.65
C GLY A 67 4.97 1.25 3.82
N SER A 68 5.85 1.13 2.83
CA SER A 68 7.19 1.72 2.85
C SER A 68 7.20 3.15 2.28
N PHE A 69 8.14 3.98 2.75
CA PHE A 69 8.49 5.24 2.11
C PHE A 69 9.79 5.10 1.35
N GLY A 70 9.80 5.53 0.09
CA GLY A 70 11.01 5.69 -0.71
C GLY A 70 11.39 7.16 -0.79
N ILE A 71 12.66 7.47 -0.55
CA ILE A 71 13.21 8.82 -0.75
C ILE A 71 14.18 8.73 -1.93
N MET A 72 13.95 9.57 -2.93
CA MET A 72 14.81 9.67 -4.12
C MET A 72 15.55 11.00 -4.10
N CYS A 73 16.80 10.97 -4.53
CA CYS A 73 17.62 12.15 -4.77
C CYS A 73 18.46 11.92 -6.04
N ARG A 74 19.19 12.95 -6.47
CA ARG A 74 20.16 12.78 -7.57
C ARG A 74 21.29 11.87 -7.12
N GLU A 75 21.80 11.07 -8.06
CA GLU A 75 22.86 10.10 -7.79
C GLU A 75 24.20 10.76 -7.40
N ASP A 76 24.46 11.97 -7.87
CA ASP A 76 25.68 12.73 -7.61
C ASP A 76 25.59 13.67 -6.38
N ASP A 77 24.42 13.78 -5.75
CA ASP A 77 24.21 14.66 -4.59
C ASP A 77 24.63 13.98 -3.27
N ARG A 78 25.96 13.93 -3.06
CA ARG A 78 26.57 13.32 -1.87
C ARG A 78 26.04 13.88 -0.56
N HIS A 79 25.80 15.19 -0.52
CA HIS A 79 25.30 15.86 0.68
C HIS A 79 23.92 15.34 1.10
N ILE A 80 23.02 15.16 0.14
CA ILE A 80 21.68 14.61 0.39
C ILE A 80 21.74 13.10 0.67
N LEU A 81 22.58 12.35 -0.05
CA LEU A 81 22.76 10.91 0.18
C LEU A 81 23.19 10.60 1.61
N GLU A 82 24.14 11.35 2.17
CA GLU A 82 24.59 11.20 3.55
C GLU A 82 23.47 11.43 4.57
N LYS A 83 22.56 12.37 4.30
CA LYS A 83 21.39 12.61 5.17
C LYS A 83 20.37 11.49 5.08
N ILE A 84 20.05 11.02 3.87
CA ILE A 84 19.11 9.93 3.65
C ILE A 84 19.61 8.64 4.31
N ALA A 85 20.91 8.36 4.23
CA ALA A 85 21.51 7.18 4.84
C ALA A 85 21.24 7.07 6.35
N ARG A 86 21.14 8.21 7.06
CA ARG A 86 20.88 8.25 8.51
C ARG A 86 19.45 7.91 8.90
N ILE A 87 18.49 8.13 7.99
CA ILE A 87 17.05 7.84 8.22
C ILE A 87 16.60 6.55 7.53
N ASN A 88 17.50 5.89 6.80
CA ASN A 88 17.19 4.66 6.09
C ASN A 88 17.07 3.48 7.07
N HIS A 89 15.94 2.78 6.99
CA HIS A 89 15.73 1.55 7.73
C HIS A 89 16.16 0.34 6.89
N ARG A 90 17.34 -0.21 7.20
CA ARG A 90 17.98 -1.26 6.40
C ARG A 90 17.11 -2.51 6.18
N PRO A 91 16.39 -3.05 7.19
CA PRO A 91 15.50 -4.19 6.96
C PRO A 91 14.39 -3.91 5.93
N SER A 92 13.71 -2.76 6.04
CA SER A 92 12.67 -2.36 5.06
C SER A 92 13.25 -2.14 3.66
N GLN A 93 14.45 -1.56 3.57
CA GLN A 93 15.14 -1.41 2.30
C GLN A 93 15.41 -2.77 1.64
N LEU A 94 15.89 -3.77 2.38
CA LEU A 94 16.18 -5.10 1.84
C LEU A 94 14.90 -5.82 1.38
N ALA A 95 13.83 -5.77 2.17
CA ALA A 95 12.54 -6.35 1.80
C ALA A 95 11.99 -5.73 0.50
N THR A 96 11.96 -4.40 0.42
CA THR A 96 11.47 -3.69 -0.76
C THR A 96 12.34 -3.92 -2.01
N ILE A 97 13.66 -4.08 -1.85
CA ILE A 97 14.54 -4.46 -2.97
C ILE A 97 14.18 -5.85 -3.49
N ALA A 98 13.98 -6.83 -2.61
CA ALA A 98 13.62 -8.19 -3.00
C ALA A 98 12.26 -8.24 -3.71
N GLU A 99 11.24 -7.58 -3.16
CA GLU A 99 9.90 -7.49 -3.75
C GLU A 99 9.94 -6.83 -5.14
N ARG A 100 10.70 -5.73 -5.28
CA ARG A 100 10.85 -5.02 -6.57
C ARG A 100 11.63 -5.81 -7.60
N ALA A 101 12.61 -6.59 -7.17
CA ALA A 101 13.37 -7.46 -8.07
C ALA A 101 12.46 -8.54 -8.67
N LEU A 102 11.59 -9.15 -7.84
CA LEU A 102 10.58 -10.09 -8.30
C LEU A 102 9.63 -9.44 -9.30
N LEU A 103 9.03 -8.30 -8.95
CA LEU A 103 8.08 -7.60 -9.83
C LEU A 103 8.70 -7.22 -11.17
N ARG A 104 9.94 -6.69 -11.16
CA ARG A 104 10.69 -6.34 -12.37
C ARG A 104 10.91 -7.55 -13.27
N THR A 105 11.19 -8.71 -12.69
CA THR A 105 11.44 -9.95 -13.45
C THR A 105 10.16 -10.46 -14.12
N LEU A 106 9.01 -10.22 -13.48
CA LEU A 106 7.69 -10.59 -13.98
C LEU A 106 7.08 -9.53 -14.93
N GLU A 107 7.83 -8.47 -15.26
CA GLU A 107 7.36 -7.34 -16.10
C GLU A 107 6.06 -6.68 -15.59
N GLY A 108 5.85 -6.71 -14.26
CA GLY A 108 4.69 -6.15 -13.59
C GLY A 108 4.84 -4.71 -13.10
#